data_AF-A0A937VMT3-F1
#
_entry.id   AF-A0A937VMT3-F1
#
_cell.length_a   1.000
_cell.length_b   1.000
_cell.length_c   1.000
_cell.angle_alpha   90.00
_cell.angle_beta   90.00
_cell.angle_gamma   90.00
#
_symmetry.space_group_name_H-M   'P 1'
#
loop_
_entity.id
_entity.type
_entity.pdbx_description
1 polymer ?
#
loop_
_entity_poly.entity_id
_entity_poly.type
_entity_poly.pdbx_seq_one_letter_code
_entity_poly.pdbx_strand_id
1 'polypeptide(L)'
;MRVRLAYIYGLKDPRDGQIYYVGKSNHPEKRKKEHLENETCNAHRVEWIQDLGQCGLEPELVILEKVERENWQEAEIYWIARGYEEGWPLINVHKGGGGGVCKPNYDFMRSYIRPDLWERFEALSIKQKDQICFETALAMMESYSPFLDQKIKQRQYAMHSLIKDELVFIGQQVATEAVALGGT
;
A
#
# COMPACT_ATOMS: atom_id res chain seq x y z
N MET A 1 8.07 -13.49 35.46
CA MET A 1 7.54 -13.49 34.08
C MET A 1 8.63 -12.96 33.14
N ARG A 2 8.80 -13.50 31.94
CA ARG A 2 9.71 -12.89 30.95
C ARG A 2 8.96 -11.77 30.22
N VAL A 3 9.42 -10.53 30.37
CA VAL A 3 8.91 -9.39 29.61
C VAL A 3 9.20 -9.61 28.13
N ARG A 4 8.16 -9.54 27.29
CA ARG A 4 8.32 -9.60 25.83
C ARG A 4 8.49 -8.20 25.31
N LEU A 5 9.61 -7.96 24.65
CA LEU A 5 9.97 -6.63 24.15
C LEU A 5 9.60 -6.50 22.67
N ALA A 6 9.28 -5.27 22.29
CA ALA A 6 9.15 -4.81 20.92
C ALA A 6 10.04 -3.57 20.73
N TYR A 7 10.51 -3.36 19.50
CA TYR A 7 11.34 -2.22 19.13
C TYR A 7 10.59 -1.35 18.14
N ILE A 8 10.51 -0.06 18.43
CA ILE A 8 10.16 0.96 17.46
C ILE A 8 11.47 1.40 16.81
N TYR A 9 11.50 1.32 15.48
CA TYR A 9 12.68 1.63 14.69
C TYR A 9 12.37 2.67 13.63
N GLY A 10 13.38 3.45 13.27
CA GLY A 10 13.42 4.35 12.14
C GLY A 10 14.30 3.77 11.02
N LEU A 11 13.94 4.01 9.76
CA LEU A 11 14.86 3.95 8.64
C LEU A 11 15.25 5.38 8.27
N LYS A 12 16.53 5.66 8.40
CA LYS A 12 17.14 6.97 8.21
C LYS A 12 17.80 7.04 6.83
N ASP A 13 17.60 8.14 6.12
CA ASP A 13 18.29 8.40 4.87
C ASP A 13 19.72 8.89 5.17
N PRO A 14 20.76 8.24 4.62
CA PRO A 14 22.14 8.63 4.89
C PRO A 14 22.56 9.96 4.22
N ARG A 15 21.76 10.50 3.28
CA ARG A 15 22.07 11.73 2.54
C ARG A 15 21.81 12.99 3.36
N ASP A 16 20.74 12.98 4.17
CA ASP A 16 20.32 14.11 4.99
C ASP A 16 20.24 13.79 6.50
N GLY A 17 20.38 12.52 6.88
CA GLY A 17 20.32 12.07 8.27
C GLY A 17 18.91 12.09 8.86
N GLN A 18 17.86 12.23 8.06
CA GLN A 18 16.48 12.29 8.53
C GLN A 18 15.81 10.91 8.48
N ILE A 19 14.76 10.74 9.30
CA ILE A 19 14.00 9.48 9.33
C ILE A 19 12.87 9.55 8.33
N TYR A 20 12.86 8.62 7.39
CA TYR A 20 11.84 8.54 6.36
C TYR A 20 10.75 7.52 6.72
N TYR A 21 11.07 6.52 7.53
CA TYR A 21 10.10 5.48 7.87
C TYR A 21 10.19 5.10 9.34
N VAL A 22 9.05 5.03 10.03
CA VAL A 22 8.94 4.50 11.39
C VAL A 22 8.15 3.19 11.35
N GLY A 23 8.62 2.17 12.08
CA GLY A 23 7.89 0.93 12.21
C GLY A 23 8.22 0.17 13.48
N LYS A 24 7.51 -0.95 13.67
CA LYS A 24 7.69 -1.85 14.81
C LYS A 24 8.21 -3.23 14.40
N SER A 25 9.13 -3.80 15.18
CA SER A 25 9.56 -5.19 15.03
C SER A 25 10.09 -5.80 16.33
N ASN A 26 10.06 -7.14 16.43
CA ASN A 26 10.83 -7.86 17.46
C ASN A 26 12.27 -8.13 16.99
N HIS A 27 12.52 -8.07 15.68
CA HIS A 27 13.80 -8.28 15.02
C HIS A 27 14.02 -7.19 13.96
N PRO A 28 14.40 -5.96 14.36
CA PRO A 28 14.49 -4.80 13.48
C PRO A 28 15.42 -5.01 12.26
N GLU A 29 16.56 -5.67 12.44
CA GLU A 29 17.50 -5.95 11.34
C GLU A 29 16.91 -6.85 10.26
N LYS A 30 16.24 -7.94 10.68
CA LYS A 30 15.52 -8.81 9.74
C LYS A 30 14.44 -8.01 9.01
N ARG A 31 13.74 -7.14 9.74
CA ARG A 31 12.66 -6.32 9.18
C ARG A 31 13.17 -5.26 8.21
N LYS A 32 14.33 -4.66 8.44
CA LYS A 32 15.01 -3.79 7.47
C LYS A 32 15.23 -4.54 6.16
N LYS A 33 15.82 -5.75 6.21
CA LYS A 33 16.05 -6.58 5.01
C LYS A 33 14.76 -6.85 4.24
N GLU A 34 13.70 -7.26 4.96
CA GLU A 34 12.38 -7.45 4.35
C GLU A 34 11.85 -6.18 3.68
N HIS A 35 12.12 -4.99 4.22
CA HIS A 35 11.71 -3.73 3.59
C HIS A 35 12.49 -3.40 2.32
N LEU A 36 13.79 -3.75 2.28
CA LEU A 36 14.64 -3.57 1.11
C LEU A 36 14.23 -4.50 -0.04
N GLU A 37 13.78 -5.72 0.29
CA GLU A 37 13.36 -6.73 -0.69
C GLU A 37 11.88 -6.58 -1.12
N ASN A 38 11.05 -5.93 -0.31
CA ASN A 38 9.61 -5.83 -0.56
C ASN A 38 9.24 -4.63 -1.44
N GLU A 39 8.70 -4.93 -2.63
CA GLU A 39 8.32 -3.93 -3.63
C GLU A 39 6.81 -3.59 -3.65
N THR A 40 5.99 -4.20 -2.80
CA THR A 40 4.54 -4.31 -3.08
C THR A 40 3.59 -3.60 -2.11
N CYS A 41 4.06 -3.00 -1.01
CA CYS A 41 3.16 -2.47 0.03
C CYS A 41 3.35 -1.00 0.41
N ASN A 42 4.33 -0.30 -0.18
CA ASN A 42 4.51 1.13 0.02
C ASN A 42 5.32 1.68 -1.16
N ALA A 43 4.65 2.21 -2.18
CA ALA A 43 5.28 2.72 -3.39
C ALA A 43 6.32 3.80 -3.09
N HIS A 44 6.01 4.75 -2.19
CA HIS A 44 6.95 5.81 -1.79
C HIS A 44 8.21 5.25 -1.11
N ARG A 45 8.08 4.18 -0.31
CA ARG A 45 9.24 3.49 0.28
C ARG A 45 10.07 2.80 -0.78
N VAL A 46 9.43 2.15 -1.73
CA VAL A 46 10.12 1.44 -2.82
C VAL A 46 10.91 2.42 -3.67
N GLU A 47 10.27 3.51 -4.10
CA GLU A 47 10.90 4.61 -4.83
C GLU A 47 12.08 5.20 -4.05
N TRP A 48 11.88 5.53 -2.78
CA TRP A 48 12.95 6.05 -1.92
C TRP A 48 14.14 5.09 -1.78
N ILE A 49 13.89 3.79 -1.58
CA ILE A 49 14.95 2.77 -1.49
C ILE A 49 15.67 2.62 -2.83
N GLN A 50 14.95 2.64 -3.96
CA GLN A 50 15.53 2.58 -5.29
C GLN A 50 16.44 3.79 -5.57
N ASP A 51 16.00 5.00 -5.21
CA ASP A 51 16.78 6.22 -5.34
C ASP A 51 18.08 6.16 -4.53
N LEU A 52 18.02 5.64 -3.30
CA LEU A 52 19.23 5.38 -2.50
C LEU A 52 20.15 4.37 -3.19
N GLY A 53 19.59 3.28 -3.71
CA GLY A 53 20.33 2.24 -4.42
C GLY A 53 21.07 2.75 -5.66
N GLN A 54 20.49 3.71 -6.40
CA GLN A 54 21.15 4.35 -7.55
C GLN A 54 22.41 5.12 -7.13
N CYS A 55 22.46 5.61 -5.90
CA CYS A 55 23.64 6.26 -5.31
C CYS A 55 24.60 5.27 -4.62
N GLY A 56 24.32 3.96 -4.63
CA GLY A 56 25.07 2.97 -3.88
C GLY A 56 24.87 3.07 -2.37
N LEU A 57 23.74 3.63 -1.93
CA LEU A 57 23.39 3.84 -0.53
C LEU A 57 22.25 2.92 -0.10
N GLU A 58 22.13 2.71 1.21
CA GLU A 58 20.99 2.02 1.82
C GLU A 58 20.50 2.76 3.08
N PRO A 59 19.22 2.62 3.46
CA PRO A 59 18.71 3.19 4.70
C PRO A 59 19.44 2.67 5.94
N GLU A 60 19.76 3.57 6.87
CA GLU A 60 20.32 3.22 8.17
C GLU A 60 19.21 2.86 9.16
N LEU A 61 19.37 1.75 9.88
CA LEU A 61 18.42 1.33 10.91
C LEU A 61 18.75 2.03 12.23
N VAL A 62 17.77 2.70 12.82
CA VAL A 62 17.90 3.35 14.14
C VAL A 62 16.82 2.82 15.07
N ILE A 63 17.18 2.43 16.30
CA ILE A 63 16.18 2.09 17.32
C ILE A 63 15.76 3.38 18.03
N LEU A 64 14.47 3.72 17.89
CA LEU A 64 13.89 4.92 18.50
C LEU A 64 13.46 4.64 19.93
N GLU A 65 12.82 3.50 20.14
CA GLU A 65 12.33 3.11 21.46
C GLU A 65 12.25 1.60 21.61
N LYS A 66 12.45 1.14 22.84
CA LYS A 66 12.27 -0.24 23.24
C LYS A 66 11.17 -0.30 24.28
N VAL A 67 10.09 -0.99 23.95
CA VAL A 67 8.86 -1.05 24.76
C VAL A 67 8.47 -2.47 25.10
N GLU A 68 7.62 -2.61 26.11
CA GLU A 68 6.87 -3.85 26.30
C GLU A 68 5.97 -4.09 25.08
N ARG A 69 5.79 -5.35 24.71
CA ARG A 69 5.02 -5.74 23.51
C ARG A 69 3.55 -5.28 23.61
N GLU A 70 3.05 -5.00 24.78
CA GLU A 70 1.68 -4.55 24.97
C GLU A 70 1.53 -3.07 24.61
N ASN A 71 2.62 -2.30 24.59
CA ASN A 71 2.63 -0.85 24.42
C ASN A 71 3.13 -0.39 23.04
N TRP A 72 3.44 -1.31 22.12
CA TRP A 72 4.07 -0.91 20.84
C TRP A 72 3.15 -0.10 19.95
N GLN A 73 1.82 -0.28 20.04
CA GLN A 73 0.87 0.48 19.24
C GLN A 73 0.97 1.98 19.56
N GLU A 74 0.93 2.31 20.85
CA GLU A 74 1.00 3.69 21.33
C GLU A 74 2.37 4.30 21.00
N ALA A 75 3.44 3.55 21.19
CA ALA A 75 4.79 4.00 20.88
C ALA A 75 5.00 4.24 19.36
N GLU A 76 4.50 3.36 18.48
CA GLU A 76 4.61 3.56 17.03
C GLU A 76 3.84 4.80 16.58
N ILE A 77 2.61 4.99 17.08
CA ILE A 77 1.80 6.18 16.78
C ILE A 77 2.52 7.45 17.28
N TYR A 78 3.08 7.41 18.49
CA TYR A 78 3.82 8.52 19.07
C TYR A 78 5.02 8.94 18.21
N TRP A 79 5.87 7.99 17.80
CA TRP A 79 7.06 8.32 17.00
C TRP A 79 6.74 8.81 15.59
N ILE A 80 5.65 8.32 14.99
CA ILE A 80 5.17 8.86 13.71
C ILE A 80 4.70 10.31 13.89
N ALA A 81 3.88 10.59 14.91
CA ALA A 81 3.41 11.95 15.19
C ALA A 81 4.57 12.90 15.48
N ARG A 82 5.49 12.48 16.36
CA ARG A 82 6.70 13.22 16.71
C ARG A 82 7.58 13.48 15.49
N GLY A 83 7.73 12.51 14.59
CA GLY A 83 8.49 12.71 13.36
C GLY A 83 7.90 13.81 12.47
N TYR A 84 6.57 13.88 12.34
CA TYR A 84 5.92 14.98 11.64
C TYR A 84 6.13 16.33 12.36
N GLU A 85 6.08 16.36 13.69
CA GLU A 85 6.36 17.57 14.49
C GLU A 85 7.82 18.04 14.35
N GLU A 86 8.77 17.11 14.27
CA GLU A 86 10.20 17.39 14.07
C GLU A 86 10.54 17.68 12.59
N GLY A 87 9.57 17.62 11.69
CA GLY A 87 9.74 17.95 10.27
C GLY A 87 10.36 16.84 9.43
N TRP A 88 10.36 15.60 9.91
CA TRP A 88 10.89 14.46 9.16
C TRP A 88 10.05 14.18 7.90
N PRO A 89 10.69 13.78 6.78
CA PRO A 89 10.03 13.45 5.52
C PRO A 89 9.42 12.04 5.58
N LEU A 90 8.51 11.80 6.53
CA LEU A 90 7.93 10.48 6.74
C LEU A 90 7.10 10.02 5.53
N ILE A 91 7.40 8.81 5.05
CA ILE A 91 6.71 8.12 3.95
C ILE A 91 5.83 6.96 4.47
N ASN A 92 5.46 7.01 5.75
CA ASN A 92 4.52 6.08 6.37
C ASN A 92 3.12 6.22 5.72
N VAL A 93 2.57 5.15 5.16
CA VAL A 93 1.22 5.15 4.55
C VAL A 93 0.10 5.17 5.61
N HIS A 94 0.39 4.69 6.83
CA HIS A 94 -0.57 4.59 7.92
C HIS A 94 -0.11 5.40 9.13
N LYS A 95 -1.07 5.79 9.97
CA LYS A 95 -0.85 6.51 11.23
C LYS A 95 -0.13 5.67 12.32
N GLY A 96 0.18 4.40 12.06
CA GLY A 96 0.76 3.45 13.03
C GLY A 96 -0.30 2.63 13.79
N GLY A 97 0.15 1.70 14.62
CA GLY A 97 -0.68 0.90 15.54
C GLY A 97 -1.40 -0.30 14.91
N GLY A 98 -1.33 -0.48 13.59
CA GLY A 98 -2.07 -1.52 12.86
C GLY A 98 -1.39 -2.89 12.77
N GLY A 99 -0.11 -2.99 13.12
CA GLY A 99 0.57 -4.29 13.22
C GLY A 99 0.99 -4.89 11.88
N GLY A 100 1.04 -4.08 10.83
CA GLY A 100 1.78 -4.34 9.60
C GLY A 100 1.50 -5.69 8.93
N VAL A 101 0.25 -5.95 8.52
CA VAL A 101 0.00 -6.95 7.47
C VAL A 101 0.14 -6.23 6.13
N CYS A 102 1.20 -6.58 5.41
CA CYS A 102 1.52 -6.16 4.04
C CYS A 102 0.59 -6.88 3.04
N LYS A 103 -0.72 -6.84 3.30
CA LYS A 103 -1.73 -7.20 2.32
C LYS A 103 -2.58 -5.95 2.16
N PRO A 104 -2.51 -5.27 0.99
CA PRO A 104 -3.48 -4.23 0.70
C PRO A 104 -4.86 -4.86 0.92
N ASN A 105 -5.62 -4.28 1.83
CA ASN A 105 -6.94 -4.79 2.14
C ASN A 105 -7.89 -4.25 1.07
N TYR A 106 -8.22 -5.09 0.09
CA TYR A 106 -9.18 -4.75 -0.95
C TYR A 106 -10.62 -5.08 -0.54
N ASP A 107 -10.92 -5.49 0.69
CA ASP A 107 -12.28 -5.85 1.09
C ASP A 107 -13.26 -4.68 0.92
N PHE A 108 -12.79 -3.43 0.97
CA PHE A 108 -13.63 -2.27 0.65
C PHE A 108 -14.18 -2.34 -0.80
N MET A 109 -13.43 -2.95 -1.72
CA MET A 109 -13.83 -3.19 -3.11
C MET A 109 -14.96 -4.20 -3.25
N ARG A 110 -15.23 -5.06 -2.25
CA ARG A 110 -16.34 -6.04 -2.30
C ARG A 110 -17.70 -5.40 -2.54
N SER A 111 -17.87 -4.15 -2.08
CA SER A 111 -19.11 -3.39 -2.27
C SER A 111 -19.25 -2.78 -3.68
N TYR A 112 -18.14 -2.67 -4.42
CA TYR A 112 -18.08 -2.04 -5.74
C TYR A 112 -17.91 -3.06 -6.87
N ILE A 113 -17.33 -4.21 -6.59
CA ILE A 113 -17.13 -5.31 -7.54
C ILE A 113 -18.32 -6.26 -7.47
N ARG A 114 -18.84 -6.66 -8.63
CA ARG A 114 -19.91 -7.67 -8.68
C ARG A 114 -19.44 -8.97 -8.01
N PRO A 115 -20.30 -9.67 -7.25
CA PRO A 115 -19.90 -10.89 -6.54
C PRO A 115 -19.25 -11.95 -7.43
N ASP A 116 -19.72 -12.11 -8.68
CA ASP A 116 -19.18 -13.07 -9.66
C ASP A 116 -17.81 -12.68 -10.23
N LEU A 117 -17.37 -11.44 -10.04
CA LEU A 117 -16.07 -10.93 -10.49
C LEU A 117 -15.05 -10.87 -9.36
N TRP A 118 -15.47 -11.14 -8.12
CA TRP A 118 -14.59 -11.06 -6.96
C TRP A 118 -13.44 -12.06 -7.05
N GLU A 119 -13.71 -13.31 -7.42
CA GLU A 119 -12.67 -14.33 -7.58
C GLU A 119 -11.64 -13.94 -8.66
N ARG A 120 -12.11 -13.34 -9.77
CA ARG A 120 -11.22 -12.83 -10.83
C ARG A 120 -10.36 -11.67 -10.32
N PHE A 121 -10.95 -10.74 -9.56
CA PHE A 121 -10.22 -9.63 -8.95
C PHE A 121 -9.20 -10.14 -7.93
N GLU A 122 -9.55 -11.08 -7.06
CA GLU A 122 -8.64 -11.68 -6.08
C GLU A 122 -7.45 -12.38 -6.74
N ALA A 123 -7.64 -12.96 -7.93
CA ALA A 123 -6.58 -13.59 -8.69
C ALA A 123 -5.59 -12.61 -9.36
N LEU A 124 -5.91 -11.31 -9.44
CA LEU A 124 -5.03 -10.30 -10.06
C LEU A 124 -3.76 -10.04 -9.24
N SER A 125 -2.70 -9.63 -9.93
CA SER A 125 -1.48 -9.12 -9.29
C SER A 125 -1.78 -7.83 -8.49
N ILE A 126 -0.94 -7.53 -7.50
CA ILE A 126 -1.10 -6.33 -6.66
C ILE A 126 -1.12 -5.06 -7.53
N LYS A 127 -0.20 -4.96 -8.49
CA LYS A 127 -0.13 -3.82 -9.43
C LYS A 127 -1.43 -3.62 -10.21
N GLN A 128 -2.05 -4.71 -10.68
CA GLN A 128 -3.33 -4.63 -11.40
C GLN A 128 -4.48 -4.21 -10.49
N LYS A 129 -4.51 -4.70 -9.24
CA LYS A 129 -5.52 -4.31 -8.25
C LYS A 129 -5.39 -2.84 -7.88
N ASP A 130 -4.16 -2.35 -7.69
CA ASP A 130 -3.88 -0.94 -7.40
C ASP A 130 -4.32 -0.04 -8.56
N GLN A 131 -4.01 -0.43 -9.80
CA GLN A 131 -4.43 0.31 -10.99
C GLN A 131 -5.97 0.43 -11.06
N ILE A 132 -6.68 -0.69 -10.88
CA ILE A 132 -8.15 -0.69 -10.88
C ILE A 132 -8.69 0.21 -9.77
N CYS A 133 -8.12 0.16 -8.56
CA CYS A 133 -8.54 1.03 -7.45
C CYS A 133 -8.32 2.51 -7.78
N PHE A 134 -7.19 2.86 -8.39
CA PHE A 134 -6.84 4.22 -8.78
C PHE A 134 -7.79 4.77 -9.86
N GLU A 135 -7.99 4.03 -10.94
CA GLU A 135 -8.91 4.40 -12.03
C GLU A 135 -10.34 4.53 -11.54
N THR A 136 -10.78 3.60 -10.68
CA THR A 136 -12.11 3.65 -10.06
C THR A 136 -12.27 4.93 -9.22
N ALA A 137 -11.27 5.27 -8.40
CA ALA A 137 -11.29 6.48 -7.57
C ALA A 137 -11.31 7.76 -8.42
N LEU A 138 -10.52 7.81 -9.50
CA LEU A 138 -10.51 8.94 -10.44
C LEU A 138 -11.86 9.12 -11.13
N ALA A 139 -12.44 8.05 -11.67
CA ALA A 139 -13.76 8.09 -12.31
C ALA A 139 -14.85 8.55 -11.32
N MET A 140 -14.75 8.13 -10.05
CA MET A 140 -15.63 8.62 -8.99
C MET A 140 -15.44 10.12 -8.77
N MET A 141 -14.20 10.60 -8.63
CA MET A 141 -13.89 12.02 -8.40
C MET A 141 -14.32 12.92 -9.57
N GLU A 142 -14.05 12.51 -10.81
CA GLU A 142 -14.48 13.24 -12.02
C GLU A 142 -16.00 13.34 -12.11
N SER A 143 -16.72 12.35 -11.58
CA SER A 143 -18.18 12.37 -11.53
C SER A 143 -18.78 13.24 -10.41
N TYR A 144 -17.96 13.80 -9.50
CA TYR A 144 -18.40 14.36 -8.20
C TYR A 144 -18.54 15.89 -8.11
N SER A 145 -18.38 16.66 -9.19
CA SER A 145 -18.68 18.10 -9.18
C SER A 145 -19.55 18.53 -10.37
N PRO A 146 -20.65 19.32 -10.21
CA PRO A 146 -21.31 19.84 -9.00
C PRO A 146 -22.77 19.32 -8.85
N PHE A 147 -23.35 19.52 -7.66
CA PHE A 147 -24.72 19.18 -7.22
C PHE A 147 -24.97 17.73 -6.76
N LEU A 148 -24.89 17.59 -5.43
CA LEU A 148 -25.49 16.52 -4.65
C LEU A 148 -27.02 16.53 -4.82
N ASP A 149 -27.57 15.46 -5.38
CA ASP A 149 -28.60 14.56 -4.82
C ASP A 149 -29.29 13.80 -5.99
N GLN A 150 -29.88 12.62 -5.72
CA GLN A 150 -30.52 11.65 -6.64
C GLN A 150 -29.57 10.75 -7.50
N LYS A 151 -28.34 11.18 -7.79
CA LYS A 151 -27.37 10.43 -8.64
C LYS A 151 -26.77 9.15 -8.02
N ILE A 152 -26.86 8.94 -6.70
CA ILE A 152 -26.23 7.80 -6.01
C ILE A 152 -26.83 6.46 -6.47
N LYS A 153 -28.11 6.40 -6.84
CA LYS A 153 -28.74 5.18 -7.38
C LYS A 153 -28.40 4.92 -8.86
N GLN A 154 -28.19 5.95 -9.67
CA GLN A 154 -27.77 5.78 -11.08
C GLN A 154 -26.29 5.42 -11.21
N ARG A 155 -25.44 5.86 -10.27
CA ARG A 155 -24.00 5.54 -10.21
C ARG A 155 -23.72 4.06 -10.05
N GLN A 156 -24.54 3.32 -9.30
CA GLN A 156 -24.38 1.86 -9.13
C GLN A 156 -24.54 1.10 -10.46
N TYR A 157 -25.40 1.58 -11.36
CA TYR A 157 -25.62 0.98 -12.68
C TYR A 157 -24.54 1.36 -13.70
N ALA A 158 -24.07 2.60 -13.70
CA ALA A 158 -23.00 3.05 -14.61
C ALA A 158 -21.64 2.39 -14.29
N MET A 159 -21.32 2.25 -13.00
CA MET A 159 -20.09 1.58 -12.52
C MET A 159 -20.05 0.10 -12.91
N HIS A 160 -21.17 -0.62 -12.80
CA HIS A 160 -21.27 -2.01 -13.27
C HIS A 160 -21.11 -2.16 -14.79
N SER A 161 -21.42 -1.13 -15.58
CA SER A 161 -21.23 -1.17 -17.04
C SER A 161 -19.76 -0.99 -17.41
N LEU A 162 -19.10 0.02 -16.84
CA LEU A 162 -17.69 0.32 -17.13
C LEU A 162 -16.75 -0.83 -16.72
N ILE A 163 -16.97 -1.40 -15.53
CA ILE A 163 -16.20 -2.58 -15.07
C ILE A 163 -16.45 -3.80 -15.98
N LYS A 164 -17.66 -3.96 -16.54
CA LYS A 164 -17.92 -5.02 -17.52
C LYS A 164 -17.15 -4.80 -18.81
N ASP A 165 -17.19 -3.58 -19.35
CA ASP A 165 -16.57 -3.25 -20.64
C ASP A 165 -15.05 -3.40 -20.57
N GLU A 166 -14.44 -3.00 -19.45
CA GLU A 166 -13.01 -3.11 -19.20
C GLU A 166 -12.55 -4.57 -18.96
N LEU A 167 -13.33 -5.36 -18.22
CA LEU A 167 -13.03 -6.79 -18.03
C LEU A 167 -13.28 -7.64 -19.29
N VAL A 168 -14.18 -7.20 -20.18
CA VAL A 168 -14.37 -7.79 -21.51
C VAL A 168 -13.19 -7.43 -22.41
N PHE A 169 -12.75 -6.17 -22.40
CA PHE A 169 -11.58 -5.72 -23.16
C PHE A 169 -10.30 -6.46 -22.76
N ILE A 170 -10.02 -6.54 -21.45
CA ILE A 170 -8.88 -7.31 -20.92
C ILE A 170 -9.01 -8.80 -21.29
N GLY A 171 -10.21 -9.37 -21.21
CA GLY A 171 -10.45 -10.76 -21.62
C GLY A 171 -10.18 -11.02 -23.11
N GLN A 172 -10.55 -10.09 -23.99
CA GLN A 172 -10.30 -10.18 -25.43
C GLN A 172 -8.82 -10.00 -25.78
N GLN A 173 -8.11 -9.12 -25.08
CA GLN A 173 -6.68 -8.92 -25.27
C GLN A 173 -5.88 -10.18 -24.91
N VAL A 174 -6.20 -10.81 -23.77
CA VAL A 174 -5.56 -12.07 -23.33
C VAL A 174 -5.89 -13.24 -24.27
N ALA A 175 -7.12 -13.30 -24.81
CA ALA A 175 -7.50 -14.33 -25.78
C ALA A 175 -6.77 -14.18 -27.13
N THR A 176 -6.52 -12.94 -27.55
CA THR A 176 -5.79 -12.65 -28.80
C THR A 176 -4.30 -12.96 -28.67
N GLU A 177 -3.70 -12.67 -27.51
CA GLU A 177 -2.31 -13.04 -27.18
C GLU A 177 -2.13 -14.55 -27.04
N ALA A 178 -3.12 -15.27 -26.50
CA ALA A 178 -3.10 -16.74 -26.42
C ALA A 178 -3.20 -17.43 -27.78
N VAL A 179 -3.94 -16.86 -28.74
CA VAL A 179 -4.00 -17.37 -30.13
C VAL A 179 -2.71 -17.08 -30.90
N ALA A 180 -2.07 -15.94 -30.65
CA ALA A 180 -0.79 -15.57 -31.27
C ALA A 180 0.39 -16.45 -30.80
N LEU A 181 0.30 -17.03 -29.59
CA LEU A 181 1.31 -17.94 -29.02
C LEU A 181 1.03 -19.43 -29.29
N GLY A 182 -0.11 -19.76 -29.90
CA GLY A 182 -0.55 -21.14 -30.18
C GLY A 182 -0.60 -21.53 -31.66
N GLY A 183 -0.12 -20.68 -32.58
CA GLY A 183 -0.09 -20.97 -34.02
C GLY A 183 1.26 -21.53 -34.47
N THR A 184 1.32 -22.86 -34.65
CA THR A 184 2.19 -23.52 -35.64
C THR A 184 1.48 -23.58 -36.98
#